data_AF-A0A101K5Q5-F1
#
_entry.id   AF-A0A101K5Q5-F1
#
_cell.length_a   1.000
_cell.length_b   1.000
_cell.length_c   1.000
_cell.angle_alpha   90.00
_cell.angle_beta   90.00
_cell.angle_gamma   90.00
#
_symmetry.space_group_name_H-M   'P 1'
#
loop_
_entity.id
_entity.type
_entity.pdbx_description
1 polymer ?
#
loop_
_entity_poly.entity_id
_entity_poly.type
_entity_poly.pdbx_seq_one_letter_code
_entity_poly.pdbx_strand_id
1 'polypeptide(L)' 'MACSIAEVYYEILDNLLEFAYSRMDLPLKKPLKNFLILLKEKNKLNDNLKKVLILLENENI' A
#
# COMPACT_ATOMS: atom_id res chain seq x y z
N MET A 1 23.57 -3.33 -12.16
CA MET A 1 22.57 -2.71 -11.26
C MET A 1 21.20 -3.20 -11.72
N ALA A 2 20.77 -4.35 -11.20
CA ALA A 2 19.45 -4.88 -11.48
C ALA A 2 18.51 -4.38 -10.39
N CYS A 3 17.96 -3.17 -10.53
CA CYS A 3 16.61 -2.94 -9.99
C CYS A 3 15.72 -3.87 -10.80
N SER A 4 15.55 -5.09 -10.30
CA SER A 4 14.96 -6.17 -11.07
C SER A 4 13.55 -5.75 -11.48
N ILE A 5 13.22 -6.01 -12.74
CA ILE A 5 11.92 -5.72 -13.39
C ILE A 5 10.72 -6.20 -12.53
N ALA A 6 10.95 -7.12 -11.59
CA ALA A 6 9.98 -7.56 -10.60
C ALA A 6 9.37 -6.43 -9.74
N GLU A 7 10.13 -5.41 -9.34
CA GLU A 7 9.62 -4.35 -8.45
C GLU A 7 8.59 -3.42 -9.11
N VAL A 8 8.59 -3.34 -10.45
CA VAL A 8 7.72 -2.42 -11.21
C VAL A 8 6.48 -3.12 -11.75
N TYR A 9 6.51 -4.45 -11.91
CA TYR A 9 5.46 -5.19 -12.64
C TYR A 9 4.80 -6.34 -11.88
N TYR A 10 5.21 -6.68 -10.66
CA TYR A 10 4.46 -7.67 -9.88
C TYR A 10 3.30 -7.01 -9.16
N GLU A 11 2.10 -7.20 -9.70
CA GLU A 11 0.87 -7.00 -8.97
C GLU A 11 0.87 -7.93 -7.75
N ILE A 12 0.67 -7.38 -6.56
CA ILE A 12 0.49 -8.17 -5.35
C ILE A 12 -0.91 -8.75 -5.40
N LEU A 13 -1.01 -10.07 -5.22
CA LEU A 13 -2.29 -10.76 -5.12
C LEU A 13 -3.08 -10.22 -3.93
N ASP A 14 -4.38 -9.97 -4.14
CA ASP A 14 -5.24 -9.35 -3.13
C ASP A 14 -5.29 -10.17 -1.83
N ASN A 15 -5.29 -11.50 -1.92
CA ASN A 15 -5.29 -12.38 -0.75
C ASN A 15 -4.03 -12.24 0.12
N LEU A 16 -2.87 -12.05 -0.49
CA LEU A 16 -1.60 -11.85 0.21
C LEU A 16 -1.59 -10.46 0.86
N LEU A 17 -2.09 -9.45 0.14
CA LEU A 17 -2.25 -8.10 0.65
C LEU A 17 -3.18 -8.05 1.87
N GLU A 18 -4.36 -8.65 1.77
CA GLU A 18 -5.34 -8.73 2.86
C GLU A 18 -4.78 -9.47 4.08
N PHE A 19 -4.09 -10.59 3.86
CA PHE A 19 -3.42 -11.32 4.93
C PHE A 19 -2.42 -10.43 5.66
N ALA A 20 -1.50 -9.79 4.93
CA ALA A 20 -0.50 -8.91 5.53
C ALA A 20 -1.14 -7.71 6.26
N TYR A 21 -2.15 -7.10 5.63
CA TYR A 21 -2.88 -5.97 6.19
C TYR A 21 -3.60 -6.31 7.50
N SER A 22 -4.22 -7.48 7.58
CA SER A 22 -4.88 -7.98 8.80
C SER A 22 -3.94 -8.17 10.00
N ARG A 23 -2.64 -8.32 9.72
CA ARG A 23 -1.59 -8.51 10.73
C ARG A 23 -0.87 -7.21 11.09
N MET A 24 -1.20 -6.10 10.44
CA MET A 24 -0.56 -4.81 10.68
C MET A 24 -1.10 -4.16 11.95
N ASP A 25 -0.18 -3.75 12.82
CA ASP A 25 -0.53 -3.07 14.06
C ASP A 25 -1.21 -1.71 13.78
N LEU A 26 -2.27 -1.42 14.55
CA LEU A 26 -3.06 -0.20 14.42
C LEU A 26 -2.22 1.10 14.45
N PRO A 27 -1.19 1.25 15.32
CA PRO A 27 -0.35 2.44 15.34
C PRO A 27 0.42 2.69 14.02
N LEU A 28 0.63 1.66 13.19
CA LEU A 28 1.31 1.79 11.90
C LEU A 28 0.36 2.21 10.78
N LYS A 29 -0.92 1.86 10.88
CA LYS A 29 -1.93 2.13 9.84
C LYS A 29 -2.13 3.63 9.58
N LYS A 30 -2.23 4.44 10.65
CA LYS A 30 -2.45 5.89 10.50
C LYS A 30 -1.26 6.63 9.86
N PRO A 31 0.01 6.44 10.32
CA PRO A 31 1.17 6.99 9.62
C PRO A 31 1.28 6.51 8.17
N LEU A 32 0.99 5.23 7.90
CA LEU A 32 1.01 4.68 6.55
C LEU A 32 -0.01 5.37 5.64
N LYS A 33 -1.26 5.53 6.09
CA LYS A 33 -2.31 6.25 5.34
C LYS A 33 -1.87 7.66 4.96
N ASN A 34 -1.34 8.42 5.92
CA ASN A 34 -0.86 9.78 5.68
C ASN A 34 0.29 9.82 4.66
N PHE A 35 1.22 8.87 4.76
CA PHE A 35 2.32 8.74 3.81
C PHE A 35 1.83 8.42 2.39
N LEU A 36 0.87 7.50 2.25
CA LEU A 36 0.31 7.13 0.95
C LEU A 36 -0.49 8.28 0.31
N ILE A 37 -1.21 9.08 1.09
CA ILE A 37 -1.86 10.30 0.61
C ILE A 37 -0.81 11.27 0.04
N LEU A 38 0.30 11.49 0.75
CA LEU A 38 1.40 12.34 0.27
C LEU A 38 2.07 11.78 -1.01
N LEU A 39 2.16 10.45 -1.18
CA LEU A 39 2.62 9.86 -2.44
C LEU A 39 1.60 10.03 -3.58
N LYS A 40 0.30 9.95 -3.27
CA LYS A 40 -0.79 10.19 -4.22
C LYS A 40 -0.74 11.62 -4.76
N GLU A 41 -0.57 12.61 -3.89
CA GLU A 41 -0.42 14.03 -4.26
C GLU A 41 0.79 14.26 -5.19
N LYS A 42 1.84 13.46 -5.04
CA LYS A 42 3.05 13.51 -5.87
C LYS A 42 2.94 12.69 -7.17
N ASN A 43 1.79 12.07 -7.47
CA ASN A 43 1.61 11.12 -8.57
C ASN A 43 2.61 9.96 -8.56
N LYS A 44 3.04 9.51 -7.37
CA LYS A 44 4.01 8.42 -7.18
C LYS A 44 3.39 7.14 -6.62
N LEU A 45 2.06 7.07 -6.57
CA LEU A 45 1.33 5.92 -6.03
C LEU A 45 1.14 4.85 -7.11
N ASN A 46 1.84 3.72 -7.00
CA ASN A 46 1.66 2.58 -7.89
C ASN A 46 0.38 1.79 -7.54
N ASP A 47 -0.01 0.83 -8.39
CA ASP A 47 -1.29 0.13 -8.25
C ASP A 47 -1.38 -0.71 -6.96
N ASN A 48 -0.29 -1.35 -6.54
CA ASN A 48 -0.24 -2.07 -5.28
C ASN A 48 -0.47 -1.14 -4.07
N LEU A 49 0.17 0.04 -4.07
CA LEU A 49 -0.01 1.03 -3.02
C LEU A 49 -1.40 1.66 -3.04
N LYS A 50 -2.06 1.77 -4.21
CA LYS A 50 -3.47 2.18 -4.30
C LYS A 50 -4.37 1.18 -3.59
N LYS A 51 -4.16 -0.13 -3.78
CA LYS A 51 -4.93 -1.17 -3.07
C LYS A 51 -4.79 -1.05 -1.55
N VAL A 52 -3.56 -0.84 -1.07
CA VAL A 52 -3.29 -0.61 0.37
C VAL A 52 -4.03 0.63 0.88
N LEU A 53 -4.00 1.74 0.11
CA LEU A 53 -4.68 2.97 0.50
C LEU A 53 -6.20 2.78 0.61
N ILE A 54 -6.81 2.04 -0.31
CA ILE A 54 -8.26 1.73 -0.27
C ILE A 54 -8.62 0.97 1.02
N LEU A 55 -7.80 -0.01 1.43
CA LEU A 55 -8.03 -0.75 2.68
C LEU A 55 -8.00 0.20 3.90
N LEU A 56 -7.04 1.12 3.94
CA LEU A 56 -6.89 2.13 5.00
C LEU A 56 -8.00 3.19 5.02
N GLU A 57 -8.55 3.54 3.85
CA GLU A 57 -9.68 4.45 3.74
C GLU A 57 -10.98 3.77 4.22
N ASN A 58 -11.17 2.48 3.91
CA ASN A 58 -12.34 1.71 4.32
C ASN A 58 -12.41 1.40 5.84
N GLU A 59 -11.27 1.34 6.53
CA GLU A 59 -11.23 1.07 7.97
C GLU A 59 -11.63 2.28 8.87
N ASN A 60 -11.93 3.45 8.31
CA ASN A 60 -12.29 4.67 9.06
C ASN A 60 -11.29 5.06 10.18
N ILE A 61 -9.99 4.77 9.98
CA ILE A 61 -8.88 5.15 10.88
C ILE A 61 -8.36 6.57 10.57
#